data_AF-A0A7L1CU07-F1
#
_entry.id   AF-A0A7L1CU07-F1
#
_cell.length_a   1.000
_cell.length_b   1.000
_cell.length_c   1.000
_cell.angle_alpha   90.00
_cell.angle_beta   90.00
_cell.angle_gamma   90.00
#
_symmetry.space_group_name_H-M   'P 1'
#
loop_
_entity.id
_entity.type
_entity.pdbx_description
1 polymer ?
#
loop_
_entity_poly.entity_id
_entity_poly.type
_entity_poly.pdbx_seq_one_letter_code
_entity_poly.pdbx_strand_id
1 'polypeptide(L)'
;DAKWKTITGQIKKAVEAYEPCVKENCSCHQSVWKQDLAPFRGGISKETMSDVVSRKLGTHYQIIKNKLYREQDCMFPARCSGVEHFILGIIQRLPDMEMVINVRDYPQVPKWMKPIIPVFSFSKTSEYNDIMYPAWTFWEGGPAVWPIYPTGLGRWDLMREDLRRSAEKWPWKKKISKGYFRGSRTSPERDPLILLSRENPQLVDAEYTKNQAWKSEKDTLGKPPAKEIPLVDHCKYK
;
A
#
# COMPACT_ATOMS: atom_id res chain seq x y z
N ASP A 1 35.28 10.73 -15.42
CA ASP A 1 34.41 11.21 -14.33
C ASP A 1 34.24 10.11 -13.26
N ALA A 2 35.19 10.02 -12.31
CA ALA A 2 35.24 8.92 -11.34
C ALA A 2 34.14 8.99 -10.26
N LYS A 3 33.61 10.21 -10.01
CA LYS A 3 32.61 10.51 -8.98
C LYS A 3 31.33 9.68 -9.12
N TRP A 4 30.90 9.42 -10.36
CA TRP A 4 29.62 8.75 -10.64
C TRP A 4 29.77 7.27 -11.02
N LYS A 5 31.01 6.76 -11.15
CA LYS A 5 31.30 5.42 -11.68
C LYS A 5 30.58 4.31 -10.91
N THR A 6 30.46 4.44 -9.59
CA THR A 6 29.77 3.46 -8.75
C THR A 6 28.28 3.41 -9.08
N ILE A 7 27.61 4.57 -9.11
CA ILE A 7 26.16 4.64 -9.37
C ILE A 7 25.85 4.21 -10.80
N THR A 8 26.60 4.71 -11.79
CA THR A 8 26.38 4.34 -13.20
C THR A 8 26.68 2.87 -13.46
N GLY A 9 27.69 2.31 -12.79
CA GLY A 9 27.97 0.87 -12.83
C GLY A 9 26.87 0.02 -12.22
N GLN A 10 26.27 0.46 -11.12
CA GLN A 10 25.11 -0.21 -10.50
C GLN A 10 23.87 -0.15 -11.40
N ILE A 11 23.57 1.00 -11.99
CA ILE A 11 22.45 1.16 -12.94
C ILE A 11 22.64 0.23 -14.13
N LYS A 12 23.85 0.20 -14.71
CA LYS A 12 24.15 -0.66 -15.86
C LYS A 12 23.89 -2.13 -15.52
N LYS A 13 24.42 -2.63 -14.40
CA LYS A 13 24.19 -4.00 -13.95
C LYS A 13 22.70 -4.31 -13.71
N ALA A 14 21.97 -3.37 -13.11
CA ALA A 14 20.54 -3.54 -12.84
C ALA A 14 19.73 -3.61 -14.14
N VAL A 15 20.04 -2.77 -15.13
CA VAL A 15 19.39 -2.79 -16.46
C VAL A 15 19.73 -4.06 -17.23
N GLU A 16 20.99 -4.51 -17.19
CA GLU A 16 21.42 -5.78 -17.81
C GLU A 16 20.72 -7.01 -17.21
N ALA A 17 20.42 -6.97 -15.91
CA ALA A 17 19.72 -8.05 -15.21
C ALA A 17 18.18 -7.93 -15.24
N TYR A 18 17.63 -6.82 -15.74
CA TYR A 18 16.19 -6.57 -15.71
C TYR A 18 15.48 -7.27 -16.86
N GLU A 19 14.54 -8.15 -16.52
CA GLU A 19 13.64 -8.78 -17.49
C GLU A 19 12.28 -8.07 -17.48
N PRO A 20 11.87 -7.39 -18.57
CA PRO A 20 10.59 -6.68 -18.61
C PRO A 20 9.42 -7.65 -18.64
N CYS A 21 8.36 -7.33 -17.89
CA CYS A 21 7.10 -8.04 -18.03
C CYS A 21 6.25 -7.41 -19.15
N VAL A 22 6.12 -8.11 -20.27
CA VAL A 22 5.36 -7.68 -21.46
C VAL A 22 3.96 -8.31 -21.55
N LYS A 23 3.37 -8.67 -20.41
CA LYS A 23 2.07 -9.36 -20.35
C LYS A 23 0.94 -8.34 -20.19
N GLU A 24 -0.18 -8.59 -20.89
CA GLU A 24 -1.37 -7.73 -20.82
C GLU A 24 -2.27 -8.03 -19.61
N ASN A 25 -1.97 -9.10 -18.85
CA ASN A 25 -2.71 -9.51 -17.67
C ASN A 25 -1.85 -9.42 -16.40
N CYS A 26 -2.38 -9.87 -15.25
CA CYS A 26 -1.70 -9.78 -13.96
C CYS A 26 -0.55 -10.79 -13.74
N SER A 27 -0.15 -11.58 -14.75
CA SER A 27 0.90 -12.61 -14.61
C SER A 27 2.27 -12.05 -14.25
N CYS A 28 2.51 -10.75 -14.45
CA CYS A 28 3.71 -10.06 -13.94
C CYS A 28 3.89 -10.22 -12.42
N HIS A 29 2.82 -10.46 -11.68
CA HIS A 29 2.83 -10.59 -10.22
C HIS A 29 2.67 -12.04 -9.76
N GLN A 30 2.83 -13.03 -10.66
CA GLN A 30 2.59 -14.44 -10.33
C GLN A 30 3.56 -14.98 -9.26
N SER A 31 4.81 -14.52 -9.28
CA SER A 31 5.81 -14.92 -8.30
C SER A 31 5.40 -14.57 -6.87
N VAL A 32 4.70 -13.44 -6.68
CA VAL A 32 4.26 -12.95 -5.36
C VAL A 32 3.29 -13.93 -4.72
N TRP A 33 2.16 -14.22 -5.37
CA TRP A 33 1.18 -15.14 -4.77
C TRP A 33 1.71 -16.57 -4.67
N LYS A 34 2.60 -17.00 -5.57
CA LYS A 34 3.25 -18.32 -5.46
C LYS A 34 4.13 -18.42 -4.21
N GLN A 35 4.84 -17.35 -3.86
CA GLN A 35 5.66 -17.28 -2.65
C GLN A 35 4.78 -17.20 -1.40
N ASP A 36 3.74 -16.37 -1.43
CA ASP A 36 2.83 -16.17 -0.30
C ASP A 36 2.01 -17.41 0.04
N LEU A 37 1.61 -18.20 -0.96
CA LEU A 37 0.89 -19.46 -0.76
C LEU A 37 1.80 -20.66 -0.49
N ALA A 38 3.13 -20.53 -0.66
CA ALA A 38 4.06 -21.65 -0.48
C ALA A 38 4.00 -22.29 0.93
N PRO A 39 3.86 -21.52 2.03
CA PRO A 39 3.75 -22.10 3.38
C PRO A 39 2.50 -22.97 3.59
N PHE A 40 1.45 -22.78 2.77
CA PHE A 40 0.15 -23.44 2.94
C PHE A 40 -0.06 -24.62 1.99
N ARG A 41 0.98 -25.05 1.26
CA ARG A 41 0.91 -26.18 0.31
C ARG A 41 0.51 -27.50 0.95
N GLY A 42 0.74 -27.66 2.26
CA GLY A 42 0.31 -28.83 3.03
C GLY A 42 -1.21 -28.91 3.25
N GLY A 43 -1.97 -27.90 2.82
CA GLY A 43 -3.39 -27.78 3.05
C GLY A 43 -3.73 -26.87 4.23
N ILE A 44 -4.96 -26.38 4.24
CA ILE A 44 -5.53 -25.57 5.32
C ILE A 44 -6.72 -26.36 5.85
N SER A 45 -6.63 -26.86 7.08
CA SER A 45 -7.69 -27.66 7.67
C SER A 45 -8.84 -26.80 8.20
N LYS A 46 -9.99 -27.41 8.46
CA LYS A 46 -11.14 -26.74 9.08
C LYS A 46 -10.79 -26.20 10.47
N GLU A 47 -10.01 -26.97 11.24
CA GLU A 47 -9.55 -26.59 12.58
C GLU A 47 -8.61 -25.38 12.50
N THR A 48 -7.74 -25.35 11.48
CA THR A 48 -6.84 -24.22 11.22
C THR A 48 -7.66 -22.96 10.95
N MET A 49 -8.65 -23.03 10.06
CA MET A 49 -9.51 -21.88 9.74
C MET A 49 -10.32 -21.42 10.96
N SER A 50 -10.88 -22.36 11.73
CA SER A 50 -11.59 -22.07 12.98
C SER A 50 -10.71 -21.34 13.99
N ASP A 51 -9.44 -21.75 14.14
CA ASP A 51 -8.45 -21.04 14.97
C ASP A 51 -8.23 -19.61 14.48
N VAL A 52 -7.99 -19.39 13.18
CA VAL A 52 -7.76 -18.05 12.62
C VAL A 52 -8.93 -17.11 12.90
N VAL A 53 -10.16 -17.59 12.68
CA VAL A 53 -11.39 -16.83 12.93
C VAL A 53 -11.53 -16.50 14.41
N SER A 54 -11.31 -17.47 15.30
CA SER A 54 -11.41 -17.26 16.76
C SER A 54 -10.44 -16.21 17.30
N ARG A 55 -9.27 -16.07 16.65
CA ARG A 55 -8.22 -15.11 17.01
C ARG A 55 -8.50 -13.68 16.54
N LYS A 56 -9.54 -13.46 15.72
CA LYS A 56 -9.97 -12.13 15.23
C LYS A 56 -8.84 -11.31 14.58
N LEU A 57 -7.98 -11.99 13.81
CA LEU A 57 -6.83 -11.37 13.13
C LEU A 57 -7.23 -10.57 11.88
N GLY A 58 -8.45 -10.72 11.41
CA GLY A 58 -9.01 -9.99 10.29
C GLY A 58 -10.52 -10.23 10.21
N THR A 59 -11.12 -9.83 9.11
CA THR A 59 -12.54 -10.04 8.84
C THR A 59 -12.77 -11.36 8.13
N HIS A 60 -13.66 -12.21 8.66
CA HIS A 60 -13.99 -13.51 8.07
C HIS A 60 -14.98 -13.38 6.90
N TYR A 61 -14.62 -13.96 5.76
CA TYR A 61 -15.43 -14.05 4.54
C TYR A 61 -15.60 -15.50 4.11
N GLN A 62 -16.74 -15.79 3.49
CA GLN A 62 -17.04 -17.07 2.85
C GLN A 62 -17.63 -16.82 1.47
N ILE A 63 -17.24 -17.66 0.50
CA ILE A 63 -17.84 -17.73 -0.83
C ILE A 63 -18.48 -19.10 -0.95
N ILE A 64 -19.80 -19.12 -1.13
CA ILE A 64 -20.57 -20.36 -1.28
C ILE A 64 -21.54 -20.17 -2.44
N LYS A 65 -21.45 -21.02 -3.47
CA LYS A 65 -22.25 -20.96 -4.70
C LYS A 65 -22.23 -19.54 -5.30
N ASN A 66 -21.02 -19.00 -5.46
CA ASN A 66 -20.77 -17.66 -6.02
C ASN A 66 -21.46 -16.50 -5.28
N LYS A 67 -21.79 -16.67 -4.00
CA LYS A 67 -22.31 -15.62 -3.11
C LYS A 67 -21.30 -15.31 -2.02
N LEU A 68 -21.09 -14.02 -1.76
CA LEU A 68 -20.19 -13.55 -0.71
C LEU A 68 -20.97 -13.41 0.59
N TYR A 69 -20.42 -14.00 1.65
CA TYR A 69 -20.86 -13.87 3.02
C TYR A 69 -19.69 -13.31 3.84
N ARG A 70 -20.02 -12.55 4.87
CA ARG A 70 -19.05 -11.95 5.77
C ARG A 70 -19.63 -11.95 7.18
N GLU A 71 -18.76 -12.05 8.19
CA GLU A 71 -19.17 -11.71 9.54
C GLU A 71 -19.69 -10.27 9.64
N GLN A 72 -20.48 -10.00 10.68
CA GLN A 72 -21.12 -8.70 10.88
C GLN A 72 -20.08 -7.59 11.08
N ASP A 73 -19.09 -7.86 11.93
CA ASP A 73 -18.10 -6.87 12.34
C ASP A 73 -17.06 -6.57 11.25
N CYS A 74 -16.91 -5.30 10.92
CA CYS A 74 -15.75 -4.79 10.19
C CYS A 74 -15.32 -3.46 10.80
N MET A 75 -14.12 -3.44 11.39
CA MET A 75 -13.57 -2.26 12.07
C MET A 75 -13.39 -1.05 11.14
N PHE A 76 -13.14 -1.29 9.85
CA PHE A 76 -12.98 -0.26 8.84
C PHE A 76 -13.94 -0.51 7.67
N PRO A 77 -15.23 -0.11 7.78
CA PRO A 77 -16.26 -0.47 6.82
C PRO A 77 -15.90 -0.14 5.36
N ALA A 78 -15.39 1.07 5.09
CA ALA A 78 -14.98 1.47 3.74
C ALA A 78 -13.82 0.60 3.19
N ARG A 79 -12.94 0.07 4.05
CA ARG A 79 -11.89 -0.86 3.61
C ARG A 79 -12.47 -2.21 3.23
N CYS A 80 -13.42 -2.72 4.02
CA CYS A 80 -14.16 -3.94 3.66
C CYS A 80 -14.91 -3.75 2.34
N SER A 81 -15.63 -2.64 2.16
CA SER A 81 -16.31 -2.32 0.89
C SER A 81 -15.36 -2.30 -0.31
N GLY A 82 -14.18 -1.70 -0.16
CA GLY A 82 -13.15 -1.69 -1.21
C GLY A 82 -12.63 -3.10 -1.57
N VAL A 83 -12.50 -4.01 -0.59
CA VAL A 83 -12.17 -5.42 -0.85
C VAL A 83 -13.33 -6.14 -1.54
N GLU A 84 -14.55 -5.97 -1.01
CA GLU A 84 -15.77 -6.60 -1.51
C GLU A 84 -16.04 -6.21 -2.97
N HIS A 85 -15.78 -4.97 -3.37
CA HIS A 85 -15.88 -4.50 -4.75
C HIS A 85 -15.14 -5.43 -5.72
N PHE A 86 -13.88 -5.76 -5.42
CA PHE A 86 -13.07 -6.61 -6.29
C PHE A 86 -13.49 -8.09 -6.24
N ILE A 87 -13.83 -8.62 -5.06
CA ILE A 87 -14.30 -10.00 -4.92
C ILE A 87 -15.59 -10.19 -5.73
N LEU A 88 -16.58 -9.31 -5.52
CA LEU A 88 -17.85 -9.34 -6.24
C LEU A 88 -17.67 -9.20 -7.76
N GLY A 89 -16.70 -8.39 -8.20
CA GLY A 89 -16.37 -8.24 -9.62
C GLY A 89 -15.87 -9.52 -10.31
N ILE A 90 -15.39 -10.52 -9.55
CA ILE A 90 -14.92 -11.79 -10.10
C ILE A 90 -15.63 -13.02 -9.54
N ILE A 91 -16.62 -12.85 -8.64
CA ILE A 91 -17.18 -13.92 -7.82
C ILE A 91 -17.80 -15.07 -8.63
N GLN A 92 -18.31 -14.78 -9.83
CA GLN A 92 -18.87 -15.78 -10.75
C GLN A 92 -17.83 -16.79 -11.27
N ARG A 93 -16.54 -16.48 -11.12
CA ARG A 93 -15.40 -17.33 -11.53
C ARG A 93 -14.65 -17.93 -10.35
N LEU A 94 -15.08 -17.67 -9.12
CA LEU A 94 -14.44 -18.17 -7.91
C LEU A 94 -15.12 -19.48 -7.45
N PRO A 95 -14.35 -20.49 -7.02
CA PRO A 95 -14.91 -21.66 -6.35
C PRO A 95 -15.34 -21.31 -4.92
N ASP A 96 -16.03 -22.24 -4.26
CA ASP A 96 -16.35 -22.13 -2.84
C ASP A 96 -15.07 -22.11 -2.00
N MET A 97 -14.97 -21.16 -1.07
CA MET A 97 -13.82 -20.98 -0.18
C MET A 97 -14.18 -20.11 1.02
N GLU A 98 -13.30 -20.06 2.00
CA GLU A 98 -13.36 -19.08 3.08
C GLU A 98 -11.97 -18.54 3.42
N MET A 99 -11.93 -17.31 3.93
CA MET A 99 -10.69 -16.62 4.23
C MET A 99 -10.87 -15.56 5.31
N VAL A 100 -9.77 -15.24 6.00
CA VAL A 100 -9.69 -14.11 6.92
C VAL A 100 -8.87 -13.00 6.27
N ILE A 101 -9.52 -11.85 6.02
CA ILE A 101 -8.91 -10.68 5.39
C ILE A 101 -8.71 -9.58 6.43
N ASN A 102 -7.46 -9.35 6.81
CA ASN A 102 -7.07 -8.23 7.65
C ASN A 102 -7.11 -6.92 6.85
N VAL A 103 -7.98 -6.00 7.29
CA VAL A 103 -8.10 -4.64 6.75
C VAL A 103 -7.40 -3.58 7.63
N ARG A 104 -6.60 -3.98 8.62
CA ARG A 104 -5.76 -3.08 9.41
C ARG A 104 -4.46 -2.74 8.67
N ASP A 105 -3.72 -1.77 9.21
CA ASP A 105 -2.48 -1.28 8.58
C ASP A 105 -1.31 -2.27 8.67
N TYR A 106 -1.29 -3.14 9.69
CA TYR A 106 -0.14 -3.97 10.04
C TYR A 106 -0.41 -5.48 9.83
N PRO A 107 0.56 -6.27 9.34
CA PRO A 107 0.42 -7.72 9.17
C PRO A 107 0.27 -8.47 10.50
N GLN A 108 -0.22 -9.70 10.45
CA GLN A 108 -0.69 -10.45 11.63
C GLN A 108 0.06 -11.76 11.90
N VAL A 109 0.76 -12.31 10.91
CA VAL A 109 1.34 -13.67 10.98
C VAL A 109 2.86 -13.60 10.87
N PRO A 110 3.58 -13.21 11.93
CA PRO A 110 5.04 -13.21 11.90
C PRO A 110 5.62 -14.62 11.69
N LYS A 111 6.78 -14.73 11.05
CA LYS A 111 7.40 -16.00 10.65
C LYS A 111 7.68 -16.98 11.79
N TRP A 112 7.90 -16.46 12.99
CA TRP A 112 8.14 -17.26 14.19
C TRP A 112 6.86 -17.93 14.75
N MET A 113 5.67 -17.48 14.33
CA MET A 113 4.41 -18.07 14.77
C MET A 113 4.24 -19.51 14.26
N LYS A 114 3.83 -20.42 15.16
CA LYS A 114 3.52 -21.82 14.86
C LYS A 114 2.18 -22.22 15.51
N PRO A 115 1.29 -22.97 14.82
CA PRO A 115 1.36 -23.32 13.40
C PRO A 115 1.21 -22.07 12.50
N ILE A 116 1.60 -22.20 11.22
CA ILE A 116 1.43 -21.12 10.25
C ILE A 116 -0.05 -21.07 9.86
N ILE A 117 -0.66 -19.89 9.93
CA ILE A 117 -2.09 -19.68 9.68
C ILE A 117 -2.33 -18.69 8.53
N PRO A 118 -3.37 -18.90 7.70
CA PRO A 118 -3.64 -18.07 6.52
C PRO A 118 -4.40 -16.79 6.89
N VAL A 119 -3.73 -15.64 6.86
CA VAL A 119 -4.35 -14.31 6.96
C VAL A 119 -3.93 -13.48 5.76
N PHE A 120 -4.89 -12.82 5.12
CA PHE A 120 -4.62 -11.89 4.03
C PHE A 120 -4.38 -10.48 4.57
N SER A 121 -3.26 -9.84 4.24
CA SER A 121 -2.93 -8.46 4.64
C SER A 121 -2.37 -7.68 3.44
N PHE A 122 -2.71 -6.39 3.28
CA PHE A 122 -2.31 -5.64 2.07
C PHE A 122 -0.79 -5.34 1.99
N SER A 123 -0.08 -5.41 3.12
CA SER A 123 1.35 -5.10 3.22
C SER A 123 2.03 -5.99 4.24
N LYS A 124 3.30 -6.34 3.99
CA LYS A 124 4.15 -7.12 4.90
C LYS A 124 5.63 -6.92 4.59
N THR A 125 6.49 -7.39 5.49
CA THR A 125 7.92 -7.60 5.22
C THR A 125 8.21 -9.08 4.95
N SER A 126 9.47 -9.41 4.65
CA SER A 126 9.92 -10.81 4.58
C SER A 126 9.73 -11.57 5.90
N GLU A 127 9.49 -10.88 7.02
CA GLU A 127 9.36 -11.50 8.35
C GLU A 127 7.94 -11.96 8.68
N TYR A 128 7.02 -11.91 7.71
CA TYR A 128 5.62 -12.29 7.87
C TYR A 128 5.16 -13.29 6.79
N ASN A 129 4.24 -14.17 7.20
CA ASN A 129 3.61 -15.19 6.36
C ASN A 129 2.22 -14.77 5.85
N ASP A 130 1.76 -13.55 6.13
CA ASP A 130 0.51 -13.02 5.57
C ASP A 130 0.49 -13.13 4.04
N ILE A 131 -0.68 -13.36 3.46
CA ILE A 131 -0.86 -13.44 2.01
C ILE A 131 -1.22 -12.04 1.50
N MET A 132 -0.42 -11.47 0.59
CA MET A 132 -0.72 -10.13 0.09
C MET A 132 -1.91 -10.12 -0.85
N TYR A 133 -2.71 -9.04 -0.77
CA TYR A 133 -3.81 -8.77 -1.67
C TYR A 133 -3.80 -7.29 -2.12
N PRO A 134 -4.39 -6.95 -3.29
CA PRO A 134 -4.53 -5.57 -3.72
C PRO A 134 -5.35 -4.76 -2.71
N ALA A 135 -4.76 -3.71 -2.14
CA ALA A 135 -5.40 -2.92 -1.09
C ALA A 135 -6.75 -2.35 -1.52
N TRP A 136 -7.67 -2.22 -0.55
CA TRP A 136 -8.98 -1.59 -0.70
C TRP A 136 -8.93 -0.24 -1.44
N THR A 137 -7.89 0.57 -1.20
CA THR A 137 -7.72 1.93 -1.75
C THR A 137 -7.61 1.99 -3.27
N PHE A 138 -7.42 0.87 -3.98
CA PHE A 138 -7.60 0.86 -5.42
C PHE A 138 -9.02 1.27 -5.83
N TRP A 139 -10.01 1.01 -4.98
CA TRP A 139 -11.40 1.45 -5.15
C TRP A 139 -11.80 2.52 -4.13
N GLU A 140 -11.69 2.26 -2.82
CA GLU A 140 -12.10 3.18 -1.76
C GLU A 140 -11.46 2.85 -0.39
N GLY A 141 -11.76 3.63 0.66
CA GLY A 141 -11.34 3.33 2.03
C GLY A 141 -9.87 3.62 2.35
N GLY A 142 -9.14 4.30 1.45
CA GLY A 142 -7.84 4.85 1.75
C GLY A 142 -7.90 6.04 2.73
N PRO A 143 -6.75 6.65 3.07
CA PRO A 143 -6.71 7.77 4.01
C PRO A 143 -7.61 8.95 3.60
N ALA A 144 -8.50 9.37 4.50
CA ALA A 144 -9.35 10.55 4.33
C ALA A 144 -8.60 11.81 4.78
N VAL A 145 -7.78 12.34 3.86
CA VAL A 145 -6.92 13.51 4.10
C VAL A 145 -7.70 14.76 3.71
N TRP A 146 -8.21 15.50 4.70
CA TRP A 146 -8.94 16.75 4.46
C TRP A 146 -7.97 17.89 4.07
N PRO A 147 -8.31 18.76 3.11
CA PRO A 147 -9.53 18.75 2.27
C PRO A 147 -9.39 17.97 0.96
N ILE A 148 -8.22 17.38 0.67
CA ILE A 148 -7.87 16.88 -0.67
C ILE A 148 -8.53 15.53 -1.03
N TYR A 149 -8.85 14.69 -0.05
CA TYR A 149 -9.52 13.40 -0.21
C TYR A 149 -10.63 13.23 0.87
N PRO A 150 -11.74 13.99 0.78
CA PRO A 150 -12.74 14.05 1.84
C PRO A 150 -13.45 12.71 2.09
N THR A 151 -13.58 11.88 1.06
CA THR A 151 -14.19 10.54 1.13
C THR A 151 -13.15 9.40 1.17
N GLY A 152 -11.89 9.73 1.47
CA GLY A 152 -10.79 8.76 1.43
C GLY A 152 -10.14 8.66 0.05
N LEU A 153 -8.83 8.42 0.03
CA LEU A 153 -8.10 8.11 -1.19
C LEU A 153 -8.67 6.81 -1.81
N GLY A 154 -8.99 6.86 -3.10
CA GLY A 154 -9.68 5.79 -3.81
C GLY A 154 -9.59 5.96 -5.32
N ARG A 155 -10.37 5.17 -6.05
CA ARG A 155 -10.61 5.29 -7.49
C ARG A 155 -9.33 5.44 -8.28
N TRP A 156 -8.48 4.42 -8.18
CA TRP A 156 -7.19 4.40 -8.87
C TRP A 156 -7.34 4.53 -10.39
N ASP A 157 -8.45 4.05 -10.94
CA ASP A 157 -8.84 4.26 -12.33
C ASP A 157 -8.89 5.75 -12.71
N LEU A 158 -9.53 6.59 -11.90
CA LEU A 158 -9.62 8.04 -12.12
C LEU A 158 -8.30 8.75 -11.79
N MET A 159 -7.68 8.40 -10.66
CA MET A 159 -6.42 9.00 -10.21
C MET A 159 -5.30 8.83 -11.26
N ARG A 160 -5.26 7.70 -11.97
CA ARG A 160 -4.31 7.47 -13.06
C ARG A 160 -4.45 8.47 -14.20
N GLU A 161 -5.69 8.78 -14.60
CA GLU A 161 -5.93 9.77 -15.66
C GLU A 161 -5.57 11.19 -15.21
N ASP A 162 -5.88 11.53 -13.96
CA ASP A 162 -5.49 12.83 -13.39
C ASP A 162 -3.97 13.00 -13.31
N LEU A 163 -3.26 11.97 -12.85
CA LEU A 163 -1.80 11.96 -12.81
C LEU A 163 -1.19 12.02 -14.21
N ARG A 164 -1.76 11.29 -15.19
CA ARG A 164 -1.31 11.35 -16.59
C ARG A 164 -1.43 12.78 -17.14
N ARG A 165 -2.60 13.42 -16.97
CA ARG A 165 -2.82 14.81 -17.39
C ARG A 165 -1.88 15.79 -16.69
N SER A 166 -1.59 15.59 -15.40
CA SER A 166 -0.64 16.43 -14.68
C SER A 166 0.80 16.23 -15.16
N ALA A 167 1.21 14.99 -15.43
CA ALA A 167 2.53 14.68 -15.96
C ALA A 167 2.77 15.30 -17.35
N GLU A 168 1.75 15.32 -18.23
CA GLU A 168 1.81 15.99 -19.53
C GLU A 168 2.04 17.51 -19.42
N LYS A 169 1.46 18.16 -18.40
CA LYS A 169 1.70 19.58 -18.10
C LYS A 169 3.14 19.84 -17.62
N TRP A 170 3.77 18.85 -17.00
CA TRP A 170 5.10 18.95 -16.38
C TRP A 170 6.13 18.02 -17.03
N PRO A 171 6.52 18.27 -18.30
CA PRO A 171 7.56 17.47 -18.96
C PRO A 171 8.89 17.58 -18.21
N TRP A 172 9.71 16.54 -18.27
CA TRP A 172 10.93 16.38 -17.45
C TRP A 172 11.82 17.62 -17.36
N LYS A 173 12.08 18.28 -18.50
CA LYS A 173 12.94 19.47 -18.57
C LYS A 173 12.38 20.70 -17.83
N LYS A 174 11.06 20.77 -17.61
CA LYS A 174 10.36 21.86 -16.91
C LYS A 174 10.17 21.61 -15.41
N LYS A 175 10.44 20.38 -14.92
CA LYS A 175 10.27 20.03 -13.51
C LYS A 175 11.31 20.72 -12.62
N ILE A 176 10.89 21.09 -11.42
CA ILE A 176 11.72 21.69 -10.38
C ILE A 176 12.75 20.67 -9.90
N SER A 177 14.03 21.04 -9.89
CA SER A 177 15.14 20.16 -9.50
C SER A 177 15.39 20.23 -8.00
N LYS A 178 14.38 19.84 -7.22
CA LYS A 178 14.39 19.82 -5.75
C LYS A 178 13.70 18.54 -5.29
N GLY A 179 14.26 17.85 -4.29
CA GLY A 179 13.55 16.72 -3.67
C GLY A 179 12.25 17.22 -3.04
N TYR A 180 11.14 16.49 -3.17
CA TYR A 180 9.84 16.95 -2.68
C TYR A 180 9.11 15.87 -1.89
N PHE A 181 8.53 16.26 -0.75
CA PHE A 181 7.71 15.38 0.07
C PHE A 181 6.63 16.16 0.84
N ARG A 182 5.40 15.63 0.86
CA ARG A 182 4.34 16.04 1.76
C ARG A 182 3.65 14.79 2.33
N GLY A 183 3.58 14.71 3.64
CA GLY A 183 2.91 13.61 4.33
C GLY A 183 3.08 13.75 5.83
N SER A 184 2.32 12.98 6.61
CA SER A 184 2.41 13.01 8.07
C SER A 184 3.54 12.13 8.61
N ARG A 185 3.84 12.24 9.91
CA ARG A 185 4.88 11.46 10.60
C ARG A 185 4.36 10.08 11.02
N THR A 186 4.09 9.19 10.06
CA THR A 186 3.67 7.79 10.36
C THR A 186 4.84 6.84 10.62
N SER A 187 6.08 7.26 10.37
CA SER A 187 7.30 6.55 10.74
C SER A 187 8.42 7.57 11.00
N PRO A 188 9.24 7.37 12.05
CA PRO A 188 10.40 8.23 12.32
C PRO A 188 11.49 8.12 11.23
N GLU A 189 11.47 7.09 10.38
CA GLU A 189 12.39 6.97 9.24
C GLU A 189 12.32 8.16 8.26
N ARG A 190 11.23 8.93 8.31
CA ARG A 190 11.04 10.15 7.51
C ARG A 190 11.76 11.37 8.09
N ASP A 191 12.10 11.37 9.38
CA ASP A 191 12.64 12.55 10.08
C ASP A 191 13.93 13.12 9.43
N PRO A 192 14.92 12.30 9.02
CA PRO A 192 16.15 12.84 8.42
C PRO A 192 15.88 13.69 7.17
N LEU A 193 14.88 13.33 6.35
CA LEU A 193 14.53 14.10 5.15
C LEU A 193 13.89 15.45 5.51
N ILE A 194 13.05 15.49 6.54
CA ILE A 194 12.44 16.72 7.03
C ILE A 194 13.49 17.65 7.64
N LEU A 195 14.43 17.10 8.42
CA LEU A 195 15.54 17.86 8.98
C LEU A 195 16.45 18.41 7.88
N LEU A 196 16.79 17.60 6.88
CA LEU A 196 17.56 18.04 5.71
C LEU A 196 16.87 19.18 4.95
N SER A 197 15.54 19.11 4.77
CA SER A 197 14.78 20.18 4.12
C SER A 197 14.81 21.49 4.92
N ARG A 198 14.78 21.41 6.25
CA ARG A 198 14.91 22.58 7.13
C ARG A 198 16.31 23.20 7.07
N GLU A 199 17.33 22.36 7.00
CA GLU A 199 18.73 22.80 6.90
C GLU A 199 19.05 23.37 5.52
N ASN A 200 18.56 22.72 4.45
CA ASN A 200 18.83 23.12 3.07
C ASN A 200 17.54 23.12 2.22
N PRO A 201 16.70 24.16 2.33
CA PRO A 201 15.42 24.24 1.64
C PRO A 201 15.55 24.42 0.12
N GLN A 202 16.75 24.74 -0.40
CA GLN A 202 16.99 24.78 -1.84
C GLN A 202 17.24 23.39 -2.44
N LEU A 203 17.70 22.43 -1.62
CA LEU A 203 17.94 21.05 -2.03
C LEU A 203 16.70 20.16 -1.93
N VAL A 204 15.95 20.29 -0.82
CA VAL A 204 14.74 19.49 -0.54
C VAL A 204 13.65 20.40 0.02
N ASP A 205 12.43 20.18 -0.42
CA ASP A 205 11.20 20.76 0.11
C ASP A 205 10.32 19.61 0.66
N ALA A 206 10.53 19.29 1.92
CA ALA A 206 9.90 18.19 2.62
C ALA A 206 9.34 18.66 3.97
N GLU A 207 8.03 18.52 4.16
CA GLU A 207 7.36 18.99 5.37
C GLU A 207 6.32 17.99 5.87
N TYR A 208 6.15 17.95 7.20
CA TYR A 208 5.13 17.13 7.83
C TYR A 208 3.74 17.80 7.78
N THR A 209 2.76 17.07 7.27
CA THR A 209 1.32 17.43 7.36
C THR A 209 0.67 16.76 8.57
N LYS A 210 -0.61 17.06 8.83
CA LYS A 210 -1.39 16.36 9.86
C LYS A 210 -1.91 15.01 9.37
N ASN A 211 -2.13 14.12 10.33
CA ASN A 211 -3.03 12.98 10.18
C ASN A 211 -4.07 13.02 11.31
N GLN A 212 -5.02 12.09 11.27
CA GLN A 212 -6.10 12.02 12.26
C GLN A 212 -5.63 11.69 13.69
N ALA A 213 -4.41 11.16 13.85
CA ALA A 213 -3.81 10.83 15.14
C ALA A 213 -2.91 11.96 15.70
N TRP A 214 -2.84 13.12 15.04
CA TRP A 214 -2.06 14.26 15.49
C TRP A 214 -2.56 14.77 16.85
N LYS A 215 -1.64 14.96 17.80
CA LYS A 215 -1.94 15.46 19.16
C LYS A 215 -1.19 16.75 19.48
N SER A 216 0.00 16.94 18.91
CA SER A 216 0.84 18.10 19.22
C SER A 216 1.88 18.37 18.12
N GLU A 217 2.60 19.49 18.20
CA GLU A 217 3.70 19.78 17.29
C GLU A 217 4.85 18.75 17.36
N LYS A 218 4.92 17.92 18.40
CA LYS A 218 5.86 16.78 18.42
C LYS A 218 5.63 15.84 17.25
N ASP A 219 4.39 15.68 16.79
CA ASP A 219 4.02 14.83 15.66
C ASP A 219 4.43 15.45 14.31
N THR A 220 4.84 16.71 14.30
CA THR A 220 5.37 17.45 13.15
C THR A 220 6.80 17.95 13.43
N LEU A 221 7.48 17.30 14.38
CA LEU A 221 8.88 17.54 14.74
C LEU A 221 9.15 19.00 15.17
N GLY A 222 8.27 19.54 16.01
CA GLY A 222 8.40 20.88 16.63
C GLY A 222 8.14 22.06 15.69
N LYS A 223 7.39 21.85 14.60
CA LYS A 223 6.97 22.91 13.69
C LYS A 223 5.46 22.83 13.42
N PRO A 224 4.80 23.94 13.05
CA PRO A 224 3.43 23.89 12.56
C PRO A 224 3.29 22.91 11.38
N PRO A 225 2.16 22.21 11.26
CA PRO A 225 1.92 21.31 10.13
C PRO A 225 1.87 22.07 8.81
N ALA A 226 2.47 21.49 7.78
CA ALA A 226 2.27 21.94 6.41
C ALA A 226 0.85 21.64 5.93
N LYS A 227 0.41 22.40 4.93
CA LYS A 227 -0.84 22.12 4.21
C LYS A 227 -0.71 20.82 3.42
N GLU A 228 -1.81 20.10 3.35
CA GLU A 228 -1.97 18.93 2.50
C GLU A 228 -1.95 19.35 1.03
N ILE A 229 -1.21 18.61 0.20
CA ILE A 229 -1.04 18.89 -1.22
C ILE A 229 -1.57 17.69 -2.02
N PRO A 230 -2.47 17.88 -3.01
CA PRO A 230 -2.93 16.80 -3.88
C PRO A 230 -1.77 16.10 -4.59
N LEU A 231 -1.89 14.79 -4.80
CA LEU A 231 -0.85 14.00 -5.50
C LEU A 231 -0.54 14.55 -6.90
N VAL A 232 -1.54 15.05 -7.63
CA VAL A 232 -1.36 15.66 -8.96
C VAL A 232 -0.43 16.88 -8.95
N ASP A 233 -0.37 17.62 -7.84
CA ASP A 233 0.46 18.82 -7.72
C ASP A 233 1.92 18.49 -7.42
N HIS A 234 2.23 17.22 -7.11
CA HIS A 234 3.59 16.74 -6.95
C HIS A 234 4.31 16.62 -8.31
N CYS A 235 3.58 16.48 -9.41
CA CYS A 235 4.14 16.24 -10.75
C CYS A 235 5.06 17.37 -11.25
N LYS A 236 5.06 18.55 -10.62
CA LYS A 236 5.97 19.65 -10.96
C LYS A 236 7.40 19.46 -10.45
N TYR A 237 7.64 18.52 -9.53
CA TYR A 237 8.98 18.19 -9.02
C TYR A 237 9.56 16.96 -9.74
N LYS A 238 10.89 16.88 -9.82
CA LYS A 238 11.62 15.75 -10.45
C LYS A 238 11.61 14.49 -9.58
#